data_AF-A0A0G0NH75-F1
#
_entry.id   AF-A0A0G0NH75-F1
#
_cell.length_a   1.000
_cell.length_b   1.000
_cell.length_c   1.000
_cell.angle_alpha   90.00
_cell.angle_beta   90.00
_cell.angle_gamma   90.00
#
_symmetry.space_group_name_H-M   'P 1'
#
loop_
_entity.id
_entity.type
_entity.pdbx_description
1 polymer ?
#
loop_
_entity_poly.entity_id
_entity_poly.type
_entity_poly.pdbx_seq_one_letter_code
_entity_poly.pdbx_strand_id
1 'polypeptide(L)' 'MKTRKELVQEFLDNAKESLIRIELTEAYLQKKYGEEQHQHILDEMAKLAANKKETTDWISFMEDQLVSEK' A
#
# COMPACT_ATOMS: atom_id res chain seq x y z
N MET A 1 -1.38 -26.71 -9.90
CA MET A 1 -2.27 -25.54 -9.68
C MET A 1 -1.96 -25.00 -8.30
N LYS A 2 -1.87 -23.68 -8.15
CA LYS A 2 -1.71 -23.06 -6.82
C LYS A 2 -3.00 -23.25 -6.02
N THR A 3 -2.88 -23.46 -4.72
CA THR A 3 -3.98 -23.49 -3.77
C THR A 3 -4.49 -22.07 -3.50
N ARG A 4 -5.71 -21.95 -2.95
CA ARG A 4 -6.24 -20.65 -2.51
C ARG A 4 -5.29 -19.97 -1.54
N LYS A 5 -4.74 -20.71 -0.58
CA LYS A 5 -3.77 -20.22 0.40
C LYS A 5 -2.50 -19.66 -0.25
N GLU A 6 -1.93 -20.38 -1.23
CA GLU A 6 -0.74 -19.91 -1.95
C GLU A 6 -1.03 -18.63 -2.75
N LEU A 7 -2.22 -18.53 -3.36
CA LEU A 7 -2.63 -17.30 -4.07
C LEU A 7 -2.83 -16.12 -3.12
N VAL A 8 -3.48 -16.33 -1.97
CA VAL A 8 -3.67 -15.28 -0.96
C VAL A 8 -2.32 -14.82 -0.40
N GLN A 9 -1.38 -15.74 -0.17
CA GLN A 9 -0.03 -15.38 0.28
C GLN A 9 0.71 -14.53 -0.77
N GLU A 10 0.63 -14.89 -2.05
CA GLU A 10 1.25 -14.11 -3.13
C GLU A 10 0.64 -12.71 -3.25
N PHE A 11 -0.68 -12.58 -3.11
CA PHE A 11 -1.33 -11.27 -3.06
C PHE A 11 -0.93 -10.45 -1.83
N LEU A 12 -0.78 -11.11 -0.68
CA LEU A 12 -0.32 -10.47 0.56
C LEU A 12 1.10 -9.91 0.40
N ASP A 13 2.00 -10.70 -0.19
CA ASP A 13 3.39 -10.27 -0.42
C ASP A 13 3.44 -9.07 -1.39
N ASN A 14 2.66 -9.12 -2.47
CA ASN A 14 2.53 -8.01 -3.43
C ASN A 14 1.95 -6.74 -2.80
N ALA A 15 0.97 -6.88 -1.90
CA ALA A 15 0.38 -5.75 -1.19
C ALA A 15 1.37 -5.12 -0.21
N LYS A 16 2.16 -5.94 0.48
CA LYS A 16 3.23 -5.47 1.37
C LYS A 16 4.32 -4.73 0.60
N GLU A 17 4.72 -5.22 -0.58
CA GLU A 17 5.65 -4.50 -1.46
C GLU A 17 5.05 -3.16 -1.94
N SER A 18 3.77 -3.17 -2.32
CA SER A 18 3.05 -1.95 -2.73
C SER A 18 2.99 -0.92 -1.61
N LEU A 19 2.77 -1.34 -0.35
CA LEU A 19 2.78 -0.46 0.80
C LEU A 19 4.15 0.21 0.99
N ILE A 20 5.25 -0.54 0.89
CA ILE A 20 6.61 0.00 0.96
C ILE A 20 6.82 1.07 -0.13
N ARG A 21 6.38 0.78 -1.36
CA ARG A 21 6.49 1.74 -2.48
C ARG A 21 5.67 3.02 -2.22
N ILE A 22 4.48 2.90 -1.65
CA ILE A 22 3.64 4.04 -1.26
C ILE A 22 4.37 4.90 -0.22
N GLU A 23 4.96 4.30 0.81
CA GLU A 23 5.69 5.01 1.87
C GLU A 23 6.94 5.74 1.34
N LEU A 24 7.69 5.11 0.43
CA LEU A 24 8.82 5.76 -0.24
C LEU A 24 8.38 6.93 -1.11
N THR A 25 7.25 6.78 -1.81
CA THR A 25 6.70 7.85 -2.66
C THR A 25 6.20 9.02 -1.81
N GLU A 26 5.53 8.73 -0.69
CA GLU A 26 5.10 9.72 0.29
C GLU A 26 6.29 10.55 0.81
N ALA A 27 7.38 9.89 1.22
CA ALA A 27 8.60 10.57 1.67
C ALA A 27 9.24 11.44 0.57
N TYR A 28 9.26 10.95 -0.67
CA TYR A 28 9.76 11.70 -1.83
C TYR A 28 8.93 12.97 -2.09
N LEU A 29 7.60 12.85 -2.11
CA LEU A 29 6.72 13.99 -2.34
C LEU A 29 6.76 15.00 -1.19
N GLN A 30 6.87 14.55 0.06
CA GLN A 30 7.07 15.45 1.20
C GLN A 30 8.34 16.28 1.05
N LYS A 31 9.45 15.66 0.64
CA LYS A 31 10.70 16.37 0.34
C LYS A 31 10.50 17.39 -0.78
N LYS A 32 9.91 16.97 -1.90
CA LYS A 32 9.67 17.83 -3.07
C LYS A 32 8.73 19.00 -2.75
N TYR A 33 7.69 18.77 -1.95
CA TYR A 33 6.79 19.83 -1.49
C TYR A 33 7.52 20.88 -0.65
N GLY A 34 8.46 20.46 0.20
CA GLY A 34 9.32 21.38 0.96
C GLY A 34 10.21 22.26 0.08
N GLU A 35 10.57 21.78 -1.11
CA GLU A 35 11.42 22.49 -2.09
C GLU A 35 10.59 23.41 -3.01
N GLU A 36 9.45 22.95 -3.52
CA GLU A 36 8.73 23.62 -4.62
C GLU A 36 7.31 24.10 -4.26
N GLN A 37 6.74 23.67 -3.12
CA GLN A 37 5.40 24.03 -2.59
C GLN A 37 4.25 24.03 -3.63
N HIS A 38 4.29 23.14 -4.62
CA HIS A 38 3.25 23.09 -5.64
C HIS A 38 1.98 22.36 -5.17
N GLN A 39 0.81 22.94 -5.47
CA GLN A 39 -0.51 22.35 -5.17
C GLN A 39 -0.68 20.92 -5.72
N HIS A 40 -0.12 20.62 -6.90
CA HIS A 40 -0.20 19.28 -7.49
C HIS A 40 0.43 18.20 -6.58
N ILE A 41 1.46 18.56 -5.80
CA ILE A 41 2.12 17.63 -4.88
C ILE A 41 1.22 17.32 -3.69
N LEU A 42 0.46 18.31 -3.19
CA LEU A 42 -0.55 18.07 -2.16
C LEU A 42 -1.65 17.13 -2.65
N ASP A 43 -2.11 17.30 -3.89
CA ASP A 43 -3.12 16.43 -4.50
C ASP A 43 -2.60 15.00 -4.68
N GLU A 44 -1.33 14.83 -5.07
CA GLU A 44 -0.67 13.52 -5.15
C GLU A 44 -0.50 12.87 -3.77
N MET A 45 -0.10 13.64 -2.75
CA MET A 45 -0.01 13.17 -1.37
C MET A 45 -1.38 12.71 -0.83
N ALA A 46 -2.46 13.44 -1.12
CA ALA A 46 -3.80 13.05 -0.73
C ALA A 46 -4.24 11.73 -1.37
N LYS A 47 -3.92 11.52 -2.67
CA LYS A 47 -4.16 10.25 -3.37
C LYS A 47 -3.33 9.11 -2.75
N LEU A 48 -2.07 9.36 -2.43
CA LEU A 48 -1.21 8.38 -1.78
C LEU A 48 -1.73 7.98 -0.40
N ALA A 49 -2.25 8.92 0.40
CA ALA A 49 -2.86 8.61 1.69
C ALA A 49 -4.09 7.69 1.56
N ALA A 50 -4.94 7.92 0.54
CA ALA A 50 -6.07 7.04 0.25
C ALA A 50 -5.60 5.63 -0.17
N ASN A 51 -4.63 5.56 -1.09
CA ASN A 51 -4.06 4.29 -1.56
C ASN A 51 -3.37 3.51 -0.43
N LYS A 52 -2.70 4.22 0.50
CA LYS A 52 -2.07 3.63 1.68
C LYS A 52 -3.11 2.93 2.55
N LYS A 53 -4.20 3.64 2.87
CA LYS A 53 -5.30 3.09 3.66
C LYS A 53 -5.91 1.86 2.99
N GLU A 54 -6.25 1.95 1.71
CA GLU A 54 -6.81 0.81 0.98
C GLU A 54 -5.86 -0.40 0.97
N THR A 55 -4.56 -0.17 0.75
CA THR A 55 -3.55 -1.23 0.76
C THR A 55 -3.44 -1.88 2.14
N THR A 56 -3.45 -1.09 3.22
CA THR A 56 -3.44 -1.60 4.60
C THR A 56 -4.70 -2.42 4.91
N ASP A 57 -5.89 -1.91 4.54
CA ASP A 57 -7.15 -2.62 4.73
C ASP A 57 -7.13 -3.97 3.98
N TRP A 58 -6.55 -4.00 2.78
CA TRP A 58 -6.41 -5.22 1.98
C TRP A 58 -5.43 -6.24 2.58
N ILE A 59 -4.30 -5.76 3.12
CA ILE A 59 -3.33 -6.59 3.87
C ILE A 59 -4.02 -7.25 5.06
N SER A 60 -4.73 -6.47 5.88
CA SER A 60 -5.43 -7.00 7.06
C SER A 60 -6.47 -8.06 6.67
N PHE A 61 -7.26 -7.80 5.62
CA PHE A 61 -8.22 -8.79 5.11
C PHE A 61 -7.54 -10.10 4.69
N MET A 62 -6.41 -10.05 3.98
CA MET A 62 -5.70 -11.25 3.54
C MET A 62 -5.06 -12.01 4.70
N GLU A 63 -4.52 -11.31 5.70
CA GLU A 63 -4.00 -11.92 6.92
C GLU A 63 -5.11 -12.65 7.69
N ASP A 64 -6.30 -12.05 7.80
CA ASP A 64 -7.47 -12.70 8.40
C ASP A 64 -7.89 -13.96 7.63
N GLN A 65 -7.90 -13.92 6.29
CA GLN A 65 -8.20 -15.10 5.47
C GLN A 65 -7.21 -16.25 5.74
N LEU A 66 -5.91 -15.97 5.84
CA LEU A 66 -4.89 -16.97 6.09
C LEU A 66 -4.96 -17.58 7.51
N VAL A 67 -5.41 -16.79 8.49
CA VAL A 67 -5.65 -17.27 9.87
C VAL A 67 -6.91 -18.13 9.95
N SER A 68 -7.98 -17.73 9.27
CA SER A 68 -9.27 -18.46 9.26
C SER A 68 -9.23 -19.81 8.54
N GLU A 69 -8.22 -20.05 7.69
CA GLU A 69 -7.98 -21.32 7.00
C GLU A 69 -7.11 -22.31 7.81
N LYS A 70 -6.75 -22.00 9.07
CA LYS A 70 -6.07 -22.93 9.99
C LYS A 70 -7.05 -23.81 10.75
#